data_AF-A0A934NFM6-F1
#
_entry.id   AF-A0A934NFM6-F1
#
_cell.length_a   1.000
_cell.length_b   1.000
_cell.length_c   1.000
_cell.angle_alpha   90.00
_cell.angle_beta   90.00
_cell.angle_gamma   90.00
#
_symmetry.space_group_name_H-M   'P 1'
#
loop_
_entity.id
_entity.type
_entity.pdbx_description
1 polymer ?
#
loop_
_entity_poly.entity_id
_entity_poly.type
_entity_poly.pdbx_seq_one_letter_code
_entity_poly.pdbx_strand_id
1 'polypeptide(L)'
;MAWTAEALEAARTSRGRASGSHLEEDRAETMAASVVEARAQRDGVESITDLFVRTLGRKLGYGHPLSERTDEETVFTWTAEAEDRLAEVPDFCRELTRWRVEWTARKLGLGTTITPREMEVKFELWGRVSHNIQERDRDALPWTDSARSRFDRIPEFVRGQVLEAVEGNARTLGLTEVNDAVVDLVIAHWSETGDFHEGMYGFK
;
A
#
# COMPACT_ATOMS: atom_id res chain seq x y z
N MET A 1 -24.50 -1.02 6.04
CA MET A 1 -23.76 -1.86 5.08
C MET A 1 -23.76 -3.27 5.60
N ALA A 2 -24.12 -4.25 4.76
CA ALA A 2 -24.18 -5.65 5.17
C ALA A 2 -23.33 -6.51 4.22
N TRP A 3 -22.66 -7.52 4.78
CA TRP A 3 -21.95 -8.53 4.01
C TRP A 3 -22.91 -9.64 3.59
N THR A 4 -22.79 -10.12 2.34
CA THR A 4 -23.40 -11.42 1.98
C THR A 4 -22.56 -12.58 2.54
N ALA A 5 -23.16 -13.76 2.67
CA ALA A 5 -22.45 -14.95 3.14
C ALA A 5 -21.28 -15.31 2.21
N GLU A 6 -21.48 -15.17 0.90
CA GLU A 6 -20.46 -15.42 -0.11
C GLU A 6 -19.33 -14.40 -0.04
N ALA A 7 -19.63 -13.14 0.28
CA ALA A 7 -18.63 -12.10 0.45
C ALA A 7 -17.71 -12.35 1.66
N LEU A 8 -18.29 -12.81 2.77
CA LEU A 8 -17.52 -13.21 3.95
C LEU A 8 -16.58 -14.37 3.63
N GLU A 9 -17.07 -15.37 2.89
CA GLU A 9 -16.25 -16.51 2.49
C GLU A 9 -15.13 -16.07 1.52
N ALA A 10 -15.45 -15.19 0.56
CA ALA A 10 -14.46 -14.62 -0.35
C ALA A 10 -13.35 -13.88 0.41
N ALA A 11 -13.69 -13.07 1.42
CA ALA A 11 -12.72 -12.39 2.26
C ALA A 11 -11.89 -13.37 3.09
N ARG A 12 -12.48 -14.44 3.64
CA ARG A 12 -11.76 -15.48 4.41
C ARG A 12 -10.70 -16.22 3.60
N THR A 13 -10.85 -16.31 2.27
CA THR A 13 -9.81 -16.90 1.42
C THR A 13 -8.46 -16.17 1.52
N SER A 14 -8.44 -14.93 2.03
CA SER A 14 -7.21 -14.17 2.31
C SER A 14 -6.30 -14.82 3.35
N ARG A 15 -6.83 -15.64 4.27
CA ARG A 15 -6.03 -16.44 5.22
C ARG A 15 -5.05 -17.36 4.50
N GLY A 16 -5.54 -18.06 3.47
CA GLY A 16 -4.74 -18.92 2.60
C GLY A 16 -3.86 -18.16 1.61
N ARG A 17 -3.61 -16.86 1.82
CA ARG A 17 -2.63 -16.04 1.09
C ARG A 17 -1.72 -15.26 2.03
N ALA A 18 -1.80 -15.54 3.33
CA ALA A 18 -1.07 -14.82 4.37
C ALA A 18 0.44 -14.97 4.18
N SER A 19 0.91 -16.18 3.85
CA SER A 19 2.31 -16.46 3.52
C SER A 19 2.82 -15.62 2.34
N GLY A 20 2.06 -15.57 1.23
CA GLY A 20 2.39 -14.74 0.07
C GLY A 20 2.32 -13.23 0.33
N SER A 21 1.72 -12.82 1.44
CA SER A 21 1.64 -11.43 1.89
C SER A 21 2.63 -11.12 3.04
N HIS A 22 3.39 -12.11 3.51
CA HIS A 22 4.24 -12.04 4.72
C HIS A 22 3.47 -11.57 5.96
N LEU A 23 2.25 -12.07 6.14
CA LEU A 23 1.38 -11.77 7.28
C LEU A 23 0.98 -13.05 8.00
N GLU A 24 0.60 -12.93 9.26
CA GLU A 24 -0.15 -13.96 9.97
C GLU A 24 -1.56 -14.10 9.39
N GLU A 25 -2.14 -15.30 9.43
CA GLU A 25 -3.46 -15.57 8.84
C GLU A 25 -4.56 -14.63 9.36
N ASP A 26 -4.61 -14.41 10.67
CA ASP A 26 -5.60 -13.54 11.30
C ASP A 26 -5.40 -12.07 10.89
N ARG A 27 -4.14 -11.66 10.69
CA ARG A 27 -3.82 -10.31 10.21
C ARG A 27 -4.22 -10.15 8.74
N ALA A 28 -4.00 -11.16 7.91
CA ALA A 28 -4.40 -11.17 6.51
C ALA A 28 -5.91 -11.07 6.34
N GLU A 29 -6.67 -11.83 7.13
CA GLU A 29 -8.14 -11.75 7.16
C GLU A 29 -8.64 -10.40 7.63
N THR A 30 -8.07 -9.87 8.71
CA THR A 30 -8.42 -8.55 9.25
C THR A 30 -8.16 -7.46 8.20
N MET A 31 -6.97 -7.45 7.59
CA MET A 31 -6.62 -6.47 6.56
C MET A 31 -7.56 -6.55 5.35
N ALA A 32 -7.89 -7.76 4.89
CA ALA A 32 -8.83 -7.99 3.81
C ALA A 32 -10.24 -7.48 4.13
N ALA A 33 -10.74 -7.69 5.34
CA ALA A 33 -12.02 -7.14 5.78
C ALA A 33 -11.97 -5.61 5.85
N SER A 34 -10.93 -5.04 6.48
CA SER A 34 -10.76 -3.60 6.66
C SER A 34 -10.72 -2.84 5.33
N VAL A 35 -10.00 -3.34 4.32
CA VAL A 35 -9.96 -2.67 3.01
C VAL A 35 -11.29 -2.74 2.27
N VAL A 36 -12.03 -3.84 2.41
CA VAL A 36 -13.36 -3.99 1.81
C VAL A 36 -14.35 -3.01 2.43
N GLU A 37 -14.38 -2.93 3.76
CA GLU A 37 -15.27 -2.02 4.49
C GLU A 37 -14.93 -0.56 4.20
N ALA A 38 -13.64 -0.21 4.22
CA ALA A 38 -13.16 1.11 3.87
C ALA A 38 -13.62 1.55 2.47
N ARG A 39 -13.42 0.70 1.46
CA ARG A 39 -13.81 1.00 0.08
C ARG A 39 -15.32 1.04 -0.10
N ALA A 40 -16.03 0.11 0.52
CA ALA A 40 -17.48 0.10 0.48
C ALA A 40 -18.06 1.36 1.13
N GLN A 41 -17.47 1.85 2.23
CA GLN A 41 -17.93 3.05 2.93
C GLN A 41 -17.69 4.29 2.07
N ARG A 42 -16.48 4.41 1.53
CA ARG A 42 -16.11 5.52 0.63
C ARG A 42 -17.02 5.58 -0.60
N ASP A 43 -17.33 4.43 -1.18
CA ASP A 43 -18.11 4.33 -2.42
C ASP A 43 -19.63 4.26 -2.17
N GLY A 44 -20.09 4.34 -0.92
CA GLY A 44 -21.52 4.32 -0.56
C GLY A 44 -22.23 3.00 -0.86
N VAL A 45 -21.51 1.89 -0.81
CA VAL A 45 -22.04 0.55 -1.12
C VAL A 45 -22.93 0.06 0.01
N GLU A 46 -24.20 -0.25 -0.30
CA GLU A 46 -25.17 -0.72 0.71
C GLU A 46 -24.96 -2.18 1.11
N SER A 47 -24.53 -3.02 0.16
CA SER A 47 -24.31 -4.45 0.33
C SER A 47 -22.97 -4.90 -0.27
N ILE A 48 -22.11 -5.47 0.57
CA ILE A 48 -20.81 -6.02 0.16
C ILE A 48 -21.05 -7.42 -0.39
N THR A 49 -20.88 -7.58 -1.71
CA THR A 49 -21.05 -8.84 -2.44
C THR A 49 -19.70 -9.50 -2.75
N ASP A 50 -19.70 -10.80 -3.04
CA ASP A 50 -18.51 -11.53 -3.51
C ASP A 50 -17.87 -10.83 -4.73
N LEU A 51 -18.68 -10.34 -5.67
CA LEU A 51 -18.20 -9.63 -6.85
C LEU A 51 -17.43 -8.35 -6.47
N PHE A 52 -17.90 -7.61 -5.47
CA PHE A 52 -17.21 -6.42 -4.96
C PHE A 52 -15.84 -6.80 -4.38
N VAL A 53 -15.83 -7.80 -3.49
CA VAL A 53 -14.61 -8.30 -2.83
C VAL A 53 -13.55 -8.73 -3.84
N ARG A 54 -13.93 -9.59 -4.81
CA ARG A 54 -12.99 -10.07 -5.85
C ARG A 54 -12.50 -8.96 -6.77
N THR A 55 -13.38 -8.02 -7.12
CA THR A 55 -13.01 -6.90 -7.98
C THR A 55 -12.03 -5.98 -7.26
N LEU A 56 -12.23 -5.73 -5.97
CA LEU A 56 -11.30 -4.97 -5.15
C LEU A 56 -9.94 -5.69 -5.02
N GLY A 57 -9.94 -7.00 -4.71
CA GLY A 57 -8.71 -7.79 -4.66
C GLY A 57 -7.89 -7.69 -5.95
N ARG A 58 -8.54 -7.70 -7.13
CA ARG A 58 -7.85 -7.49 -8.42
C ARG A 58 -7.27 -6.08 -8.58
N LYS A 59 -7.88 -5.05 -7.99
CA LYS A 59 -7.35 -3.66 -8.04
C LYS A 59 -6.12 -3.50 -7.16
N LEU A 60 -6.15 -4.03 -5.94
CA LEU A 60 -5.02 -3.98 -4.98
C LEU A 60 -3.77 -4.70 -5.52
N GLY A 61 -4.00 -5.79 -6.24
CA GLY A 61 -2.96 -6.55 -6.94
C GLY A 61 -2.07 -7.37 -6.00
N TYR A 62 -0.95 -7.87 -6.55
CA TYR A 62 -0.03 -8.78 -5.86
C TYR A 62 0.45 -8.25 -4.51
N GLY A 63 0.59 -9.18 -3.56
CA GLY A 63 1.08 -8.99 -2.20
C GLY A 63 -0.02 -8.66 -1.20
N HIS A 64 -1.12 -8.05 -1.65
CA HIS A 64 -2.27 -7.85 -0.77
C HIS A 64 -3.01 -9.19 -0.58
N PRO A 65 -3.39 -9.59 0.65
CA PRO A 65 -3.98 -10.91 0.92
C PRO A 65 -5.38 -11.11 0.33
N LEU A 66 -6.13 -10.01 0.12
CA LEU A 66 -7.39 -10.04 -0.65
C LEU A 66 -7.22 -10.32 -2.15
N SER A 67 -6.01 -10.18 -2.69
CA SER A 67 -5.78 -10.38 -4.12
C SER A 67 -5.53 -11.86 -4.44
N GLU A 68 -6.34 -12.43 -5.34
CA GLU A 68 -6.08 -13.75 -5.94
C GLU A 68 -4.74 -13.80 -6.70
N ARG A 69 -4.13 -12.64 -7.02
CA ARG A 69 -2.80 -12.60 -7.65
C ARG A 69 -1.67 -12.93 -6.68
N THR A 70 -1.94 -12.97 -5.38
CA THR A 70 -0.97 -13.28 -4.32
C THR A 70 -0.82 -14.80 -4.11
N ASP A 71 -1.49 -15.64 -4.92
CA ASP A 71 -1.47 -17.11 -4.83
C ASP A 71 -0.05 -17.73 -4.91
N GLU A 72 0.49 -17.94 -3.72
CA GLU A 72 1.29 -19.02 -3.09
C GLU A 72 2.27 -19.93 -3.87
N GLU A 73 2.41 -19.86 -5.19
CA GLU A 73 3.43 -20.70 -5.87
C GLU A 73 4.79 -20.00 -6.05
N THR A 74 4.82 -18.67 -5.96
CA THR A 74 6.06 -17.90 -6.14
C THR A 74 6.58 -17.41 -4.79
N VAL A 75 7.45 -18.22 -4.19
CA VAL A 75 8.20 -17.82 -2.99
C VAL A 75 9.40 -16.99 -3.41
N PHE A 76 9.46 -15.75 -2.94
CA PHE A 76 10.63 -14.91 -3.08
C PHE A 76 11.61 -15.15 -1.95
N THR A 77 12.90 -15.26 -2.28
CA THR A 77 13.97 -15.31 -1.30
C THR A 77 14.69 -13.98 -1.31
N TRP A 78 14.72 -13.29 -0.17
CA TRP A 78 15.45 -12.05 -0.01
C TRP A 78 16.85 -12.32 0.53
N THR A 79 17.86 -11.71 -0.07
CA THR A 79 19.23 -11.71 0.46
C THR A 79 19.31 -10.86 1.73
N ALA A 80 20.31 -11.12 2.59
CA ALA A 80 20.51 -10.34 3.81
C ALA A 80 20.69 -8.85 3.50
N GLU A 81 21.42 -8.52 2.44
CA GLU A 81 21.63 -7.15 2.00
C GLU A 81 20.34 -6.47 1.52
N ALA A 82 19.43 -7.24 0.89
CA ALA A 82 18.13 -6.73 0.47
C ALA A 82 17.19 -6.53 1.67
N GLU A 83 17.23 -7.42 2.67
CA GLU A 83 16.49 -7.25 3.93
C GLU A 83 16.98 -6.02 4.71
N ASP A 84 18.29 -5.83 4.83
CA ASP A 84 18.88 -4.65 5.48
C ASP A 84 18.46 -3.35 4.78
N ARG A 85 18.44 -3.35 3.44
CA ARG A 85 17.98 -2.20 2.66
C ARG A 85 16.47 -1.98 2.80
N LEU A 86 15.68 -3.05 2.87
CA LEU A 86 14.25 -2.93 3.12
C LEU A 86 14.00 -2.41 4.53
N ALA A 87 14.87 -2.73 5.51
CA ALA A 87 14.81 -2.28 6.91
C ALA A 87 14.85 -0.74 7.06
N GLU A 88 15.49 -0.05 6.11
CA GLU A 88 15.55 1.44 6.08
C GLU A 88 14.21 2.10 5.76
N VAL A 89 13.31 1.39 5.08
CA VAL A 89 11.96 1.88 4.78
C VAL A 89 11.15 1.97 6.08
N PRO A 90 10.32 3.00 6.33
CA PRO A 90 9.49 3.02 7.54
C PRO A 90 8.51 1.85 7.62
N ASP A 91 8.27 1.36 8.85
CA ASP A 91 7.47 0.14 9.10
C ASP A 91 6.10 0.16 8.41
N PHE A 92 5.38 1.29 8.46
CA PHE A 92 4.02 1.40 7.92
C PHE A 92 3.92 1.19 6.39
N CYS A 93 5.02 1.29 5.65
CA CYS A 93 5.06 1.04 4.21
C CYS A 93 6.10 -0.01 3.79
N ARG A 94 6.80 -0.63 4.76
CA ARG A 94 7.83 -1.65 4.53
C ARG A 94 7.28 -2.85 3.78
N GLU A 95 6.20 -3.43 4.27
CA GLU A 95 5.63 -4.65 3.70
C GLU A 95 5.06 -4.40 2.30
N LEU A 96 4.44 -3.24 2.12
CA LEU A 96 3.97 -2.81 0.80
C LEU A 96 5.13 -2.58 -0.16
N THR A 97 6.25 -2.06 0.33
CA THR A 97 7.46 -1.93 -0.48
C THR A 97 7.96 -3.30 -0.93
N ARG A 98 7.98 -4.29 -0.02
CA ARG A 98 8.31 -5.68 -0.34
C ARG A 98 7.43 -6.21 -1.48
N TRP A 99 6.12 -6.14 -1.34
CA TRP A 99 5.16 -6.59 -2.34
C TRP A 99 5.39 -5.94 -3.72
N ARG A 100 5.77 -4.67 -3.75
CA ARG A 100 5.99 -3.93 -5.00
C ARG A 100 7.31 -4.30 -5.65
N VAL A 101 8.35 -4.62 -4.88
CA VAL A 101 9.61 -5.16 -5.41
C VAL A 101 9.38 -6.55 -5.99
N GLU A 102 8.75 -7.45 -5.24
CA GLU A 102 8.43 -8.82 -5.66
C GLU A 102 7.55 -8.84 -6.91
N TRP A 103 6.52 -8.00 -6.94
CA TRP A 103 5.68 -7.85 -8.14
C TRP A 103 6.45 -7.36 -9.35
N THR A 104 7.39 -6.43 -9.15
CA THR A 104 8.25 -5.90 -10.22
C THR A 104 9.18 -6.99 -10.74
N ALA A 105 9.81 -7.75 -9.84
CA ALA A 105 10.64 -8.90 -10.20
C ALA A 105 9.86 -9.94 -11.01
N ARG A 106 8.64 -10.30 -10.59
CA ARG A 106 7.74 -11.18 -11.34
C ARG A 106 7.41 -10.62 -12.72
N LYS A 107 7.03 -9.33 -12.79
CA LYS A 107 6.58 -8.70 -14.04
C LYS A 107 7.67 -8.54 -15.07
N LEU A 108 8.90 -8.28 -14.64
CA LEU A 108 10.04 -8.08 -15.51
C LEU A 108 10.88 -9.35 -15.71
N GLY A 109 10.50 -10.46 -15.07
CA GLY A 109 11.21 -11.73 -15.20
C GLY A 109 12.61 -11.71 -14.57
N LEU A 110 12.78 -11.00 -13.45
CA LEU A 110 14.08 -10.86 -12.76
C LEU A 110 14.45 -12.09 -11.90
N GLY A 111 13.56 -13.07 -11.80
CA GLY A 111 13.72 -14.24 -10.94
C GLY A 111 13.02 -14.08 -9.59
N THR A 112 13.22 -15.04 -8.70
CA THR A 112 12.61 -15.09 -7.36
C THR A 112 13.59 -14.78 -6.23
N THR A 113 14.86 -14.54 -6.53
CA THR A 113 15.85 -14.06 -5.55
C THR A 113 15.90 -12.54 -5.62
N ILE A 114 15.52 -11.88 -4.52
CA ILE A 114 15.59 -10.43 -4.41
C ILE A 114 16.93 -10.04 -3.80
N THR A 115 17.74 -9.37 -4.61
CA THR A 115 18.98 -8.71 -4.19
C THR A 115 18.77 -7.19 -4.22
N PRO A 116 19.72 -6.38 -3.72
CA PRO A 116 19.67 -4.93 -3.88
C PRO A 116 19.45 -4.47 -5.33
N ARG A 117 19.92 -5.25 -6.33
CA ARG A 117 19.71 -4.97 -7.75
C ARG A 117 18.23 -4.97 -8.15
N GLU A 118 17.46 -5.98 -7.73
CA GLU A 118 16.04 -6.06 -8.05
C GLU A 118 15.25 -4.94 -7.35
N MET A 119 15.67 -4.57 -6.13
CA MET A 119 15.12 -3.40 -5.43
C MET A 119 15.41 -2.10 -6.20
N GLU A 120 16.64 -1.92 -6.69
CA GLU A 120 17.04 -0.73 -7.46
C GLU A 120 16.17 -0.53 -8.70
N VAL A 121 15.85 -1.58 -9.45
CA VAL A 121 14.94 -1.49 -10.61
C VAL A 121 13.61 -0.84 -10.20
N LYS A 122 13.05 -1.25 -9.06
CA LYS A 122 11.80 -0.67 -8.57
C LYS A 122 11.98 0.75 -8.03
N PHE A 123 13.08 1.00 -7.30
CA PHE A 123 13.36 2.29 -6.70
C PHE A 123 13.66 3.36 -7.76
N GLU A 124 14.34 3.02 -8.85
CA GLU A 124 14.56 3.93 -9.98
C GLU A 124 13.24 4.34 -10.66
N LEU A 125 12.34 3.38 -10.88
CA LEU A 125 11.01 3.65 -11.44
C LEU A 125 10.22 4.61 -10.55
N TRP A 126 10.24 4.40 -9.23
CA TRP A 126 9.62 5.33 -8.28
C TRP A 126 10.34 6.67 -8.20
N GLY A 127 11.67 6.68 -8.21
CA GLY A 127 12.48 7.89 -8.11
C GLY A 127 12.17 8.86 -9.23
N ARG A 128 11.98 8.37 -10.45
CA ARG A 128 11.54 9.19 -11.59
C ARG A 128 10.19 9.85 -11.31
N VAL A 129 9.22 9.11 -10.78
CA VAL A 129 7.89 9.64 -10.46
C VAL A 129 7.95 10.63 -9.29
N SER A 130 8.66 10.28 -8.22
CA SER A 130 8.87 11.11 -7.03
C SER A 130 9.52 12.46 -7.38
N HIS A 131 10.60 12.43 -8.16
CA HIS A 131 11.28 13.63 -8.63
C HIS A 131 10.37 14.50 -9.50
N ASN A 132 9.67 13.90 -10.47
CA ASN A 132 8.69 14.63 -11.27
C ASN A 132 7.58 15.28 -10.42
N ILE A 133 7.13 14.63 -9.34
CA ILE A 133 6.12 15.22 -8.44
C ILE A 133 6.68 16.42 -7.69
N GLN A 134 7.94 16.36 -7.26
CA GLN A 134 8.59 17.42 -6.49
C GLN A 134 9.01 18.62 -7.34
N GLU A 135 9.40 18.40 -8.59
CA GLU A 135 9.80 19.48 -9.51
C GLU A 135 8.61 20.23 -10.13
N ARG A 136 7.42 19.65 -10.10
CA ARG A 136 6.22 20.31 -10.61
C ARG A 136 5.86 21.49 -9.73
N ASP A 137 5.63 22.64 -10.36
CA ASP A 137 4.94 23.75 -9.72
C ASP A 137 3.52 23.28 -9.36
N ARG A 138 3.30 23.02 -8.07
CA ARG A 138 2.10 22.42 -7.52
C ARG A 138 1.57 23.31 -6.41
N ASP A 139 0.26 23.31 -6.25
CA ASP A 139 -0.43 23.89 -5.10
C ASP A 139 -0.23 22.99 -3.86
N ALA A 140 1.02 22.84 -3.40
CA ALA A 140 1.35 22.05 -2.21
C ALA A 140 0.67 22.66 -0.98
N LEU A 141 0.08 21.79 -0.16
CA LEU A 141 -0.45 22.28 1.12
C LEU A 141 0.71 22.65 2.05
N PRO A 142 0.57 23.68 2.90
CA PRO A 142 1.48 23.88 4.02
C PRO A 142 1.47 22.65 4.94
N TRP A 143 2.60 22.41 5.58
CA TRP A 143 2.78 21.35 6.57
C TRP A 143 3.22 21.98 7.90
N THR A 144 2.76 21.43 9.02
CA THR A 144 3.42 21.71 10.30
C THR A 144 4.81 21.07 10.31
N ASP A 145 5.76 21.71 10.99
CA ASP A 145 7.13 21.20 11.10
C ASP A 145 7.16 19.77 11.70
N SER A 146 6.32 19.54 12.71
CA SER A 146 6.15 18.23 13.36
C SER A 146 5.69 17.16 12.38
N ALA A 147 4.63 17.43 11.61
CA ALA A 147 4.10 16.50 10.62
C ALA A 147 5.13 16.21 9.53
N ARG A 148 5.84 17.24 9.05
CA ARG A 148 6.84 17.11 7.99
C ARG A 148 8.01 16.24 8.42
N SER A 149 8.52 16.42 9.64
CA SER A 149 9.68 15.69 10.17
C SER A 149 9.49 14.17 10.22
N ARG A 150 8.24 13.69 10.31
CA ARG A 150 7.92 12.26 10.31
C ARG A 150 8.29 11.55 9.00
N PHE A 151 8.43 12.31 7.92
CA PHE A 151 8.74 11.80 6.58
C PHE A 151 10.23 11.99 6.23
N ASP A 152 11.06 12.52 7.12
CA ASP A 152 12.49 12.77 6.86
C ASP A 152 13.28 11.47 6.64
N ARG A 153 12.84 10.37 7.26
CA ARG A 153 13.41 9.04 7.09
C ARG A 153 12.89 8.30 5.86
N ILE A 154 11.90 8.84 5.15
CA ILE A 154 11.43 8.21 3.91
C ILE A 154 12.49 8.41 2.82
N PRO A 155 12.93 7.32 2.15
CA PRO A 155 13.86 7.42 1.06
C PRO A 155 13.39 8.37 -0.05
N GLU A 156 14.31 9.14 -0.63
CA GLU A 156 14.02 10.17 -1.63
C GLU A 156 13.22 9.63 -2.84
N PHE A 157 13.53 8.40 -3.26
CA PHE A 157 12.91 7.79 -4.43
C PHE A 157 11.39 7.57 -4.29
N VAL A 158 10.83 7.58 -3.08
CA VAL A 158 9.39 7.43 -2.85
C VAL A 158 8.76 8.63 -2.12
N ARG A 159 9.59 9.51 -1.54
CA ARG A 159 9.16 10.64 -0.71
C ARG A 159 8.12 11.53 -1.39
N GLY A 160 8.36 11.93 -2.64
CA GLY A 160 7.44 12.79 -3.41
C GLY A 160 6.05 12.19 -3.53
N GLN A 161 5.95 10.90 -3.89
CA GLN A 161 4.68 10.19 -3.96
C GLN A 161 3.98 10.15 -2.60
N VAL A 162 4.70 9.81 -1.52
CA VAL A 162 4.11 9.71 -0.17
C VAL A 162 3.57 11.07 0.30
N LEU A 163 4.35 12.14 0.16
CA LEU A 163 3.91 13.49 0.52
C LEU A 163 2.69 13.91 -0.31
N GLU A 164 2.69 13.62 -1.61
CA GLU A 164 1.55 13.89 -2.48
C GLU A 164 0.29 13.14 -2.03
N ALA A 165 0.42 11.87 -1.65
CA ALA A 165 -0.71 11.10 -1.15
C ALA A 165 -1.27 11.72 0.14
N VAL A 166 -0.43 12.05 1.11
CA VAL A 166 -0.85 12.70 2.37
C VAL A 166 -1.55 14.03 2.10
N GLU A 167 -0.99 14.89 1.24
CA GLU A 167 -1.64 16.15 0.87
C GLU A 167 -2.95 15.91 0.10
N GLY A 168 -3.00 14.92 -0.78
CA GLY A 168 -4.22 14.52 -1.49
C GLY A 168 -5.34 14.12 -0.52
N ASN A 169 -4.97 13.40 0.54
CA ASN A 169 -5.89 12.99 1.60
C ASN A 169 -6.37 14.19 2.43
N ALA A 170 -5.46 15.09 2.82
CA ALA A 170 -5.81 16.34 3.48
C ALA A 170 -6.82 17.16 2.64
N ARG A 171 -6.57 17.34 1.34
CA ARG A 171 -7.50 18.04 0.43
C ARG A 171 -8.85 17.34 0.36
N THR A 172 -8.88 16.00 0.29
CA THR A 172 -10.14 15.25 0.23
C THR A 172 -10.95 15.38 1.53
N LEU A 173 -10.27 15.55 2.67
CA LEU A 173 -10.90 15.87 3.96
C LEU A 173 -11.29 17.35 4.12
N GLY A 174 -11.07 18.19 3.09
CA GLY A 174 -11.36 19.62 3.12
C GLY A 174 -10.36 20.45 3.95
N LEU A 175 -9.19 19.89 4.25
CA LEU A 175 -8.14 20.57 5.02
C LEU A 175 -7.20 21.34 4.11
N THR A 176 -6.72 22.48 4.61
CA THR A 176 -5.80 23.38 3.90
C THR A 176 -4.36 23.31 4.43
N GLU A 177 -4.09 22.44 5.41
CA GLU A 177 -2.78 22.22 6.01
C GLU A 177 -2.65 20.74 6.40
N VAL A 178 -1.43 20.19 6.28
CA VAL A 178 -1.08 18.87 6.79
C VAL A 178 -0.48 19.00 8.19
N ASN A 179 -1.21 18.52 9.20
CA ASN A 179 -0.77 18.44 10.58
C ASN A 179 -0.62 16.96 11.03
N ASP A 180 -0.18 16.74 12.27
CA ASP A 180 0.06 15.39 12.80
C ASP A 180 -1.18 14.51 12.77
N ALA A 181 -2.38 15.06 13.01
CA ALA A 181 -3.62 14.29 13.01
C ALA A 181 -3.94 13.73 11.61
N VAL A 182 -3.68 14.49 10.55
CA VAL A 182 -3.81 14.00 9.17
C VAL A 182 -2.81 12.88 8.91
N VAL A 183 -1.56 13.07 9.32
CA VAL A 183 -0.52 12.05 9.15
C VAL A 183 -0.87 10.75 9.86
N ASP A 184 -1.32 10.84 11.11
CA ASP A 184 -1.75 9.68 11.89
C ASP A 184 -2.91 8.95 11.23
N LEU A 185 -3.92 9.69 10.77
CA LEU A 185 -5.08 9.12 10.10
C LEU A 185 -4.69 8.36 8.83
N VAL A 186 -3.85 8.95 7.98
CA VAL A 186 -3.41 8.34 6.72
C VAL A 186 -2.57 7.09 6.99
N ILE A 187 -1.60 7.16 7.91
CA ILE A 187 -0.72 6.03 8.24
C ILE A 187 -1.50 4.90 8.89
N ALA A 188 -2.43 5.20 9.81
CA ALA A 188 -3.27 4.20 10.45
C ALA A 188 -4.09 3.45 9.40
N HIS A 189 -4.75 4.19 8.51
CA HIS A 189 -5.55 3.60 7.44
C HIS A 189 -4.71 2.67 6.55
N TRP A 190 -3.57 3.15 6.08
CA TRP A 190 -2.63 2.37 5.27
C TRP A 190 -2.15 1.09 5.95
N SER A 191 -1.85 1.17 7.23
CA SER A 191 -1.39 0.03 8.01
C SER A 191 -2.51 -1.00 8.20
N GLU A 192 -3.74 -0.52 8.40
CA GLU A 192 -4.94 -1.35 8.60
C GLU A 192 -5.39 -2.04 7.32
N THR A 193 -5.42 -1.31 6.19
CA THR A 193 -6.04 -1.80 4.95
C THR A 193 -5.04 -2.31 3.93
N GLY A 194 -3.76 -1.94 4.01
CA GLY A 194 -2.79 -2.26 2.96
C GLY A 194 -3.11 -1.61 1.61
N ASP A 195 -4.00 -0.61 1.56
CA ASP A 195 -4.43 0.07 0.34
C ASP A 195 -3.64 1.36 0.12
N PHE A 196 -2.88 1.41 -0.97
CA PHE A 196 -2.09 2.58 -1.35
C PHE A 196 -2.43 3.04 -2.78
N HIS A 197 -3.47 2.47 -3.40
CA HIS A 197 -3.62 2.53 -4.86
C HIS A 197 -4.48 3.67 -5.37
N GLU A 198 -5.25 4.36 -4.52
CA GLU A 198 -6.11 5.48 -4.92
C GLU A 198 -6.33 6.46 -3.75
N GLY A 199 -6.40 7.77 -4.01
CA GLY A 199 -6.62 8.82 -3.00
C GLY A 199 -7.81 8.58 -2.03
N MET A 200 -7.66 9.13 -0.82
CA MET A 200 -8.33 8.76 0.44
C MET A 200 -8.41 7.24 0.63
N TYR A 201 -7.31 6.49 0.75
CA TYR A 201 -5.95 6.88 1.08
C TYR A 201 -4.95 6.08 0.23
N GLY A 202 -4.37 6.69 -0.80
CA GLY A 202 -3.47 6.07 -1.78
C GLY A 202 -3.06 7.07 -2.87
N PHE A 203 -2.33 6.64 -3.90
CA PHE A 203 -1.87 7.51 -5.00
C PHE A 203 -2.94 7.67 -6.09
N LYS A 204 -3.09 8.85 -6.70
CA LYS A 204 -4.03 9.05 -7.83
C LYS A 204 -3.49 8.54 -9.15
#